data_AF-A0A1X2EPL6-F1
#
_entry.id   AF-A0A1X2EPL6-F1
#
_cell.length_a   1.000
_cell.length_b   1.000
_cell.length_c   1.000
_cell.angle_alpha   90.00
_cell.angle_beta   90.00
_cell.angle_gamma   90.00
#
_symmetry.space_group_name_H-M   'P 1'
#
loop_
_entity.id
_entity.type
_entity.pdbx_description
1 polymer ?
#
loop_
_entity_poly.entity_id
_entity_poly.type
_entity_poly.pdbx_seq_one_letter_code
_entity_poly.pdbx_strand_id
1 'polypeptide(L)' 'MAARPAPQVAKARSNVAVQSRTHGPDAPQTVEARRGLLEAKTADYIERVLAQRPPLTDEQRTRLAELLRPVRGGAPCS' A
#
# COMPACT_ATOMS: atom_id res chain seq x y z
N MET A 1 -5.51 12.75 21.30
CA MET A 1 -6.46 12.19 20.31
C MET A 1 -5.65 11.58 19.18
N ALA A 2 -5.96 10.36 18.73
CA ALA A 2 -5.26 9.75 17.60
C ALA A 2 -5.57 10.54 16.32
N ALA A 3 -4.56 10.75 15.47
CA ALA A 3 -4.75 11.39 14.16
C ALA A 3 -5.82 10.63 13.34
N ARG A 4 -6.67 11.37 12.62
CA ARG A 4 -7.70 10.76 11.77
C ARG A 4 -7.00 9.93 10.69
N PRO A 5 -7.41 8.67 10.47
CA PRO A 5 -6.83 7.86 9.40
C PRO A 5 -7.14 8.48 8.03
N ALA A 6 -6.27 8.25 7.05
CA ALA A 6 -6.55 8.66 5.67
C ALA A 6 -7.94 8.16 5.21
N PRO A 7 -8.67 8.94 4.37
CA PRO A 7 -10.01 8.58 3.92
C PRO A 7 -10.09 7.18 3.31
N GLN A 8 -9.04 6.74 2.60
CA GLN A 8 -8.99 5.40 2.00
C GLN A 8 -8.92 4.29 3.04
N VAL A 9 -8.16 4.49 4.12
CA VAL A 9 -8.11 3.55 5.25
C VAL A 9 -9.46 3.48 5.95
N ALA A 10 -10.13 4.61 6.14
CA ALA A 10 -11.47 4.65 6.73
C ALA A 10 -12.49 3.91 5.86
N LYS A 11 -12.49 4.16 4.54
CA LYS A 11 -13.35 3.46 3.57
C LYS A 11 -13.10 1.95 3.57
N ALA A 12 -11.83 1.52 3.56
CA ALA A 12 -11.47 0.11 3.57
C ALA A 12 -11.89 -0.59 4.88
N ARG A 13 -11.80 0.09 6.04
CA ARG A 13 -12.33 -0.42 7.31
C ARG A 13 -13.84 -0.62 7.25
N SER A 14 -14.57 0.34 6.71
CA SER A 14 -16.02 0.21 6.51
C SER A 14 -16.35 -0.97 5.60
N ASN A 15 -15.59 -1.17 4.53
CA ASN A 15 -15.79 -2.33 3.64
C ASN A 15 -15.60 -3.66 4.38
N VAL A 16 -14.52 -3.82 5.16
CA VAL A 16 -14.30 -5.03 5.98
C VAL A 16 -15.47 -5.29 6.91
N ALA A 17 -15.97 -4.25 7.59
CA ALA A 17 -17.11 -4.36 8.51
C ALA A 17 -18.40 -4.80 7.78
N VAL A 18 -18.67 -4.24 6.61
CA VAL A 18 -19.82 -4.61 5.78
C VAL A 18 -19.70 -6.06 5.31
N GLN A 19 -18.58 -6.46 4.72
CA GLN A 19 -18.40 -7.82 4.21
C GLN A 19 -18.44 -8.87 5.33
N SER A 20 -17.81 -8.57 6.48
CA SER A 20 -17.82 -9.47 7.64
C SER A 20 -19.24 -9.70 8.17
N ARG A 21 -20.08 -8.65 8.19
CA ARG A 21 -21.47 -8.75 8.65
C ARG A 21 -22.36 -9.49 7.65
N THR A 22 -22.15 -9.29 6.35
CA THR A 22 -23.01 -9.86 5.30
C THR A 22 -22.66 -11.31 4.98
N HIS A 23 -21.37 -11.65 4.94
CA HIS A 23 -20.90 -12.95 4.45
C HIS A 23 -20.18 -13.79 5.51
N GLY A 24 -19.87 -13.22 6.67
CA GLY A 24 -19.09 -13.87 7.71
C GLY A 24 -17.59 -13.54 7.63
N PRO A 25 -16.83 -13.88 8.68
CA PRO A 25 -15.45 -13.44 8.86
C PRO A 25 -14.44 -14.05 7.87
N ASP A 26 -14.69 -15.28 7.41
CA ASP A 26 -13.77 -16.07 6.59
C ASP A 26 -14.22 -16.21 5.14
N ALA A 27 -15.34 -15.58 4.77
CA ALA A 27 -15.82 -15.58 3.40
C ALA A 27 -14.79 -14.91 2.46
N PRO A 28 -14.67 -15.36 1.19
CA PRO A 28 -13.73 -14.81 0.24
C PRO A 28 -13.79 -13.27 0.14
N GLN A 29 -14.99 -12.70 0.17
CA GLN A 29 -15.23 -11.24 0.12
C GLN A 29 -14.61 -10.51 1.32
N THR A 30 -14.68 -11.12 2.50
CA THR A 30 -14.11 -10.56 3.73
C THR A 30 -12.59 -10.65 3.71
N VAL A 31 -12.03 -11.76 3.20
CA VAL A 31 -10.59 -11.92 3.02
C VAL A 31 -10.05 -10.87 2.05
N GLU A 32 -10.70 -10.67 0.90
CA GLU A 32 -10.32 -9.63 -0.06
C GLU A 32 -10.47 -8.22 0.51
N ALA A 33 -11.53 -7.95 1.26
CA ALA A 33 -11.69 -6.66 1.94
C ALA A 33 -10.56 -6.40 2.96
N ARG A 34 -10.08 -7.44 3.67
CA ARG A 34 -8.94 -7.32 4.60
C ARG A 34 -7.63 -7.07 3.86
N ARG A 35 -7.42 -7.70 2.70
CA ARG A 35 -6.27 -7.40 1.82
C ARG A 35 -6.27 -5.95 1.37
N GLY A 36 -7.42 -5.43 0.91
CA GLY A 36 -7.55 -4.02 0.54
C GLY A 36 -7.33 -3.05 1.70
N LEU A 37 -7.74 -3.42 2.92
CA LEU A 37 -7.43 -2.62 4.12
C LEU A 37 -5.93 -2.62 4.43
N LEU A 38 -5.23 -3.74 4.25
CA LEU A 38 -3.79 -3.79 4.43
C LEU A 38 -3.07 -2.91 3.42
N GLU A 39 -3.47 -2.97 2.14
CA GLU A 39 -2.93 -2.12 1.08
C GLU A 39 -3.10 -0.63 1.39
N ALA A 40 -4.33 -0.21 1.76
CA ALA A 40 -4.61 1.18 2.10
C ALA A 40 -3.78 1.69 3.30
N LYS A 41 -3.56 0.82 4.31
CA LYS A 41 -2.70 1.16 5.46
C LYS A 41 -1.24 1.30 5.06
N THR A 42 -0.75 0.42 4.19
CA THR A 42 0.64 0.47 3.71
C THR A 42 0.87 1.75 2.91
N ALA A 43 -0.06 2.14 2.03
CA ALA A 43 0.01 3.39 1.29
C ALA A 43 0.06 4.63 2.22
N ASP A 44 -0.88 4.74 3.17
CA ASP A 44 -0.90 5.83 4.17
C ASP A 44 0.41 5.90 4.97
N TYR A 45 0.94 4.74 5.36
CA TYR A 45 2.22 4.68 6.07
C TYR A 45 3.38 5.18 5.22
N ILE A 46 3.48 4.75 3.96
CA ILE A 46 4.51 5.21 3.03
C ILE A 46 4.45 6.73 2.85
N GLU A 47 3.25 7.27 2.59
CA GLU A 47 3.05 8.72 2.42
C GLU A 47 3.49 9.49 3.67
N ARG A 48 3.06 9.04 4.85
CA ARG A 48 3.44 9.66 6.12
C ARG A 48 4.94 9.63 6.37
N VAL A 49 5.60 8.52 6.05
CA VAL A 49 7.05 8.39 6.21
C VAL A 49 7.78 9.31 5.22
N LEU A 50 7.35 9.37 3.96
CA LEU A 50 7.96 10.23 2.96
C LEU A 50 7.79 11.72 3.28
N ALA A 51 6.62 12.12 3.79
CA ALA A 51 6.35 13.52 4.17
C ALA A 51 7.25 14.05 5.29
N GLN A 52 7.81 13.17 6.12
CA GLN A 52 8.71 13.54 7.22
C GLN A 52 10.18 13.65 6.79
N ARG A 53 10.52 13.23 5.56
CA ARG A 53 11.90 13.19 5.11
C ARG A 53 12.22 14.43 4.28
N PRO A 54 13.45 14.97 4.40
CA PRO A 54 13.91 15.97 3.45
C PRO A 54 13.87 15.40 2.02
N PRO A 55 13.70 16.26 1.00
CA PRO A 55 13.76 15.81 -0.39
C PRO A 55 15.10 15.12 -0.65
N LEU A 56 15.08 14.11 -1.53
CA LEU A 56 16.30 13.46 -1.96
C LEU A 56 17.21 14.45 -2.67
N THR A 57 18.50 14.36 -2.38
CA THR A 57 19.53 15.03 -3.18
C THR A 57 19.57 14.46 -4.59
N ASP A 58 20.09 15.22 -5.54
CA ASP A 58 20.22 14.75 -6.93
C ASP A 58 21.11 13.51 -7.04
N GLU A 59 22.19 13.43 -6.25
CA GLU A 59 23.06 12.24 -6.16
C GLU A 59 22.28 11.00 -5.69
N GLN A 60 21.45 11.14 -4.65
CA GLN A 60 20.61 10.04 -4.15
C GLN A 60 19.57 9.62 -5.18
N ARG A 61 18.96 10.57 -5.90
CA ARG A 61 18.00 10.27 -6.97
C ARG A 61 18.67 9.50 -8.11
N THR A 62 19.88 9.91 -8.52
CA THR A 62 20.67 9.21 -9.54
C THR A 62 20.97 7.77 -9.12
N ARG A 63 21.45 7.55 -7.89
CA ARG A 63 21.74 6.21 -7.38
C ARG A 63 20.49 5.31 -7.31
N LEU A 64 19.34 5.87 -6.92
CA LEU A 64 18.08 5.13 -6.93
C LEU A 64 17.64 4.77 -8.36
N ALA A 65 17.80 5.69 -9.31
CA ALA A 65 17.48 5.42 -10.71
C ALA A 65 18.35 4.30 -11.30
N GLU A 66 19.63 4.24 -10.93
CA GLU A 66 20.52 3.13 -11.31
C GLU A 66 20.09 1.80 -10.69
N LEU A 67 19.77 1.78 -9.39
CA LEU A 67 19.32 0.58 -8.68
C LEU A 67 18.00 0.03 -9.21
N LEU A 68 17.06 0.92 -9.56
CA LEU A 68 15.74 0.56 -10.05
C LEU A 68 15.69 0.40 -11.58
N ARG A 69 16.83 0.51 -12.26
CA ARG A 69 16.91 0.37 -13.72
C ARG A 69 16.46 -1.05 -14.11
N PRO A 70 15.41 -1.20 -14.95
CA PRO A 70 14.98 -2.51 -15.38
C PRO A 70 16.11 -3.24 -16.11
N VAL A 71 16.48 -4.43 -15.62
CA VAL A 71 17.40 -5.32 -16.35
C VAL A 71 16.60 -6.01 -17.45
N ARG A 72 16.56 -5.42 -18.64
CA ARG A 72 16.04 -6.12 -19.83
C ARG A 72 17.06 -7.20 -20.21
N GLY A 73 16.74 -8.48 -19.98
CA GLY A 73 17.44 -9.60 -20.63
C GLY A 73 17.66 -10.87 -19.84
N GLY A 74 16.61 -11.53 -19.29
CA GLY A 74 16.81 -12.80 -18.59
C GLY A 74 15.60 -13.72 -18.41
N ALA A 75 14.52 -13.55 -19.18
CA ALA A 75 13.51 -14.59 -19.30
C ALA A 75 13.76 -15.31 -20.64
N PRO A 76 14.27 -16.55 -20.67
CA PRO A 76 14.23 -17.33 -21.89
C PRO A 76 12.76 -17.59 -22.22
N CYS A 77 12.37 -17.27 -23.45
CA CYS A 77 11.11 -17.73 -24.01
C CYS A 77 11.08 -19.27 -23.93
N SER A 78 10.01 -19.82 -23.36
CA SER A 78 9.62 -21.23 -23.47
C SER A 78 8.20 -21.27 -23.99
#